data_AF-A0A0N4YC25-F1
#
_entry.id   AF-A0A0N4YC25-F1
#
_cell.length_a   1.000
_cell.length_b   1.000
_cell.length_c   1.000
_cell.angle_alpha   90.00
_cell.angle_beta   90.00
_cell.angle_gamma   90.00
#
_symmetry.space_group_name_H-M   'P 1'
#
loop_
_entity.id
_entity.type
_entity.pdbx_description
1 polymer ?
#
loop_
_entity_poly.entity_id
_entity_poly.type
_entity_poly.pdbx_seq_one_letter_code
_entity_poly.pdbx_strand_id
1 'polypeptide(L)'
;MKLNGCVAITVLLVLPVSALLHDEYDEATGLNGNFSNQGKPQFLTLANDNQRKEYIELETNVNIPMGELRRAQDAWATKIGEPVLSAYKKHVATQDAARETESARMDKAVEKLSEAARKADSVIRGIYSNQSLTRKEINGRVSEMMAELPRNVYNELTLAIQ
;
A
#
# COMPACT_ATOMS: atom_id res chain seq x y z
N MET A 1 -4.08 -24.34 20.42
CA MET A 1 -4.87 -23.50 19.49
C MET A 1 -3.97 -22.38 18.99
N LYS A 2 -3.45 -22.52 17.76
CA LYS A 2 -2.69 -21.45 17.09
C LYS A 2 -3.68 -20.66 16.25
N LEU A 3 -4.10 -19.50 16.74
CA LEU A 3 -4.77 -18.50 15.90
C LEU A 3 -3.67 -17.75 15.16
N ASN A 4 -3.11 -18.39 14.12
CA ASN A 4 -2.34 -17.71 13.09
C ASN A 4 -3.33 -16.96 12.18
N GLY A 5 -4.07 -16.03 12.76
CA GLY A 5 -4.77 -15.01 12.02
C GLY A 5 -3.80 -13.86 11.90
N CYS A 6 -2.92 -13.89 10.90
CA CYS A 6 -2.30 -12.67 10.42
C CYS A 6 -3.48 -11.87 9.87
N VAL A 7 -4.05 -11.01 10.71
CA VAL A 7 -5.28 -10.29 10.43
C VAL A 7 -4.99 -9.44 9.21
N ALA A 8 -5.50 -9.90 8.08
CA ALA A 8 -5.64 -9.14 6.85
C ALA A 8 -6.66 -8.01 7.10
N ILE A 9 -6.31 -7.03 7.95
CA ILE A 9 -6.76 -5.65 7.75
C ILE A 9 -5.86 -5.13 6.63
N THR A 10 -6.02 -5.75 5.46
CA THR A 10 -5.53 -5.17 4.22
C THR A 10 -6.59 -4.13 3.89
N VAL A 11 -6.49 -2.95 4.52
CA VAL A 11 -7.04 -1.76 3.89
C VAL A 11 -6.30 -1.68 2.57
N LEU A 12 -7.00 -2.03 1.50
CA LEU A 12 -6.51 -2.26 0.15
C LEU A 12 -6.18 -0.92 -0.54
N LEU A 13 -5.55 0.00 0.19
CA LEU A 13 -5.23 1.34 -0.27
C LEU A 13 -3.73 1.52 -0.17
N VAL A 14 -3.08 1.33 -1.32
CA VAL A 14 -1.63 1.31 -1.53
C VAL A 14 -0.99 -0.01 -1.11
N LEU A 15 -1.34 -1.09 -1.81
CA LEU A 15 -0.36 -2.16 -1.99
C LEU A 15 0.86 -1.51 -2.67
N PRO A 16 2.04 -1.47 -2.05
CA PRO A 16 3.25 -1.06 -2.76
C PRO A 16 3.38 -1.96 -3.98
N VAL A 17 3.95 -1.48 -5.08
CA VAL A 17 4.24 -2.34 -6.24
C VAL A 17 5.01 -3.60 -5.80
N SER A 18 5.80 -3.49 -4.73
CA SER A 18 6.47 -4.57 -3.99
C SER A 18 5.57 -5.69 -3.48
N ALA A 19 4.30 -5.42 -3.15
CA ALA A 19 3.33 -6.42 -2.69
C ALA A 19 2.69 -7.19 -3.86
N LEU A 20 2.66 -6.61 -5.07
CA LEU A 20 2.37 -7.35 -6.32
C LEU A 20 3.58 -8.15 -6.82
N LEU A 21 4.75 -7.94 -6.21
CA LEU A 21 6.00 -8.66 -6.49
C LEU A 21 6.30 -9.76 -5.45
N HIS A 22 5.36 -10.05 -4.54
CA HIS A 22 5.59 -10.87 -3.34
C HIS A 22 4.84 -12.22 -3.34
N ASP A 23 4.68 -12.87 -4.50
CA ASP A 23 4.27 -14.28 -4.52
C ASP A 23 5.47 -15.26 -4.60
N GLU A 24 6.71 -14.78 -4.64
CA GLU A 24 7.89 -15.67 -4.54
C GLU A 24 9.14 -14.87 -4.15
N TYR A 25 9.35 -14.68 -2.85
CA TYR A 25 10.68 -14.39 -2.30
C TYR A 25 11.09 -15.59 -1.44
N ASP A 26 11.41 -16.70 -2.11
CA ASP A 26 12.22 -17.75 -1.49
C ASP A 26 13.68 -17.29 -1.52
N GLU A 27 14.25 -17.15 -0.32
CA GLU A 27 15.68 -16.98 -0.11
C GLU A 27 16.43 -18.21 -0.63
N ALA A 28 16.93 -18.18 -1.87
CA ALA A 28 18.20 -18.81 -2.24
C ALA A 28 18.55 -18.58 -3.72
N THR A 29 19.83 -18.29 -3.94
CA THR A 29 20.57 -18.39 -5.21
C THR A 29 20.44 -17.22 -6.19
N GLY A 30 21.62 -16.80 -6.68
CA GLY A 30 21.82 -15.59 -7.46
C GLY A 30 21.29 -15.64 -8.89
N LEU A 31 21.18 -14.43 -9.44
CA LEU A 31 21.33 -14.09 -10.86
C LEU A 31 20.74 -15.10 -11.87
N ASN A 32 19.42 -15.27 -11.89
CA ASN A 32 18.66 -15.48 -13.14
C ASN A 32 17.14 -15.48 -12.88
N GLY A 33 16.56 -14.30 -12.74
CA GLY A 33 15.11 -14.15 -12.69
C GLY A 33 14.55 -14.00 -14.10
N ASN A 34 14.09 -15.09 -14.71
CA ASN A 34 13.28 -15.03 -15.93
C ASN A 34 11.91 -14.43 -15.56
N PHE A 35 11.78 -13.10 -15.69
CA PHE A 35 10.62 -12.35 -15.22
C PHE A 35 9.41 -12.52 -16.15
N SER A 36 8.38 -13.23 -15.71
CA SER A 36 7.09 -13.25 -16.40
C SER A 36 6.46 -11.84 -16.39
N ASN A 37 5.93 -11.41 -17.55
CA ASN A 37 5.39 -10.06 -17.79
C ASN A 37 3.97 -9.84 -17.24
N GLN A 38 3.40 -10.77 -16.48
CA GLN A 38 2.02 -10.65 -15.99
C GLN A 38 2.05 -10.11 -14.56
N GLY A 39 1.61 -8.85 -14.37
CA GLY A 39 1.47 -8.20 -13.06
C GLY A 39 2.37 -6.98 -12.83
N LYS A 40 3.39 -6.76 -13.66
CA LYS A 40 4.24 -5.57 -13.54
C LYS A 40 3.55 -4.33 -14.12
N PRO A 41 3.53 -3.19 -13.41
CA PRO A 41 3.10 -1.93 -13.98
C PRO A 41 3.84 -1.60 -15.27
N GLN A 42 3.12 -1.11 -16.28
CA GLN A 42 3.67 -0.85 -17.61
C GLN A 42 4.90 0.08 -17.59
N PHE A 43 4.94 1.05 -16.69
CA PHE A 43 6.08 1.96 -16.60
C PHE A 43 7.39 1.26 -16.21
N LEU A 44 7.31 0.14 -15.45
CA LEU A 44 8.47 -0.68 -15.14
C LEU A 44 8.88 -1.56 -16.31
N THR A 45 7.97 -2.00 -17.17
CA THR A 45 8.35 -2.78 -18.36
C THR A 45 9.05 -1.91 -19.41
N LEU A 46 8.77 -0.61 -19.41
CA LEU A 46 9.40 0.40 -20.25
C LEU A 46 10.75 0.90 -19.70
N ALA A 47 11.02 0.68 -18.41
CA ALA A 47 12.25 1.09 -17.76
C ALA A 47 13.35 0.02 -17.92
N ASN A 48 14.60 0.46 -18.11
CA ASN A 48 15.75 -0.45 -18.13
C ASN A 48 16.07 -1.00 -16.73
N ASP A 49 16.98 -1.96 -16.65
CA ASP A 49 17.27 -2.71 -15.43
C ASP A 49 17.73 -1.80 -14.28
N ASN A 50 18.59 -0.82 -14.57
CA ASN A 50 19.07 0.14 -13.57
C ASN A 50 17.93 1.04 -13.08
N GLN A 51 17.11 1.54 -13.99
CA GLN A 51 15.95 2.38 -13.66
C GLN A 51 14.92 1.63 -12.81
N ARG A 52 14.64 0.36 -13.13
CA ARG A 52 13.76 -0.49 -12.31
C ARG A 52 14.33 -0.72 -10.93
N LYS A 53 15.65 -0.95 -10.82
CA LYS A 53 16.32 -1.13 -9.53
C LYS A 53 16.17 0.10 -8.65
N GLU A 54 16.37 1.30 -9.20
CA GLU A 54 16.16 2.56 -8.46
C GLU A 54 14.73 2.68 -7.93
N TYR A 55 13.71 2.34 -8.73
CA TYR A 55 12.31 2.38 -8.28
C TYR A 55 12.04 1.37 -7.16
N ILE A 56 12.57 0.16 -7.27
CA ILE A 56 12.42 -0.89 -6.25
C ILE A 56 13.10 -0.47 -4.94
N GLU A 57 14.26 0.20 -4.99
CA GLU A 57 14.94 0.73 -3.81
C GLU A 57 14.10 1.80 -3.09
N LEU A 58 13.44 2.69 -3.83
CA LEU A 58 12.48 3.65 -3.27
C LEU A 58 11.31 2.92 -2.60
N GLU A 59 10.72 1.95 -3.30
CA GLU A 59 9.54 1.22 -2.84
C GLU A 59 9.81 0.26 -1.68
N THR A 60 11.03 -0.21 -1.49
CA THR A 60 11.38 -1.10 -0.37
C THR A 60 11.85 -0.33 0.85
N ASN A 61 12.20 0.95 0.71
CA ASN A 61 12.61 1.77 1.85
C ASN A 61 11.41 2.14 2.73
N VAL A 62 11.31 1.49 3.88
CA VAL A 62 10.22 1.70 4.85
C VAL A 62 10.40 2.93 5.74
N ASN A 63 11.54 3.62 5.65
CA ASN A 63 11.90 4.76 6.51
C ASN A 63 11.70 6.12 5.83
N ILE A 64 11.24 6.15 4.58
CA ILE A 64 10.89 7.40 3.89
C ILE A 64 9.44 7.76 4.24
N PRO A 65 9.15 9.01 4.62
CA PRO A 65 7.78 9.48 4.79
C PRO A 65 6.96 9.30 3.52
N MET A 66 5.69 8.92 3.62
CA MET A 66 4.85 8.60 2.45
C MET A 66 4.76 9.75 1.44
N GLY A 67 4.71 10.99 1.90
CA GLY A 67 4.72 12.17 1.03
C GLY A 67 6.05 12.35 0.29
N GLU A 68 7.18 12.06 0.95
CA GLU A 68 8.50 12.09 0.32
C GLU A 68 8.69 10.94 -0.66
N LEU A 69 8.19 9.74 -0.33
CA LEU A 69 8.23 8.59 -1.23
C LEU A 69 7.52 8.91 -2.55
N ARG A 70 6.30 9.47 -2.48
CA ARG A 70 5.56 9.89 -3.68
C ARG A 70 6.33 10.92 -4.51
N ARG A 71 6.91 11.93 -3.86
CA ARG A 71 7.76 12.93 -4.55
C ARG A 71 8.99 12.29 -5.20
N ALA A 72 9.66 11.36 -4.52
CA ALA A 72 10.83 10.67 -5.05
C ALA A 72 10.47 9.82 -6.28
N GLN A 73 9.31 9.16 -6.27
CA GLN A 73 8.80 8.40 -7.42
C GLN A 73 8.45 9.30 -8.60
N ASP A 74 7.80 10.44 -8.34
CA ASP A 74 7.48 11.43 -9.36
C ASP A 74 8.76 12.02 -9.98
N ALA A 75 9.75 12.32 -9.15
CA ALA A 75 11.07 12.79 -9.59
C ALA A 75 11.82 11.72 -10.39
N TRP A 76 11.77 10.45 -9.96
CA TRP A 76 12.34 9.32 -10.68
C TRP A 76 11.73 9.18 -12.08
N ALA A 77 10.40 9.19 -12.19
CA ALA A 77 9.72 9.07 -13.47
C ALA A 77 10.04 10.26 -14.40
N THR A 78 10.12 11.46 -13.83
CA THR A 78 10.48 12.69 -14.56
C THR A 78 11.93 12.64 -15.07
N LYS A 79 12.86 12.14 -14.24
CA LYS A 79 14.28 11.95 -14.61
C LYS A 79 14.43 11.01 -15.81
N ILE A 80 13.63 9.96 -15.88
CA ILE A 80 13.67 8.99 -16.98
C ILE A 80 13.06 9.57 -18.26
N GLY A 81 11.94 10.29 -18.14
CA GLY A 81 11.22 10.86 -19.27
C GLY A 81 10.34 9.84 -20.00
N GLU A 82 9.98 10.16 -21.24
CA GLU A 82 9.09 9.31 -22.05
C GLU A 82 9.81 8.07 -22.60
N PRO A 83 9.13 6.91 -22.71
CA PRO A 83 7.70 6.68 -22.47
C PRO A 83 7.34 6.30 -21.01
N VAL A 84 8.33 6.20 -20.12
CA VAL A 84 8.14 5.75 -18.72
C VAL A 84 7.28 6.74 -17.94
N LEU A 85 7.49 8.04 -18.11
CA LEU A 85 6.77 9.09 -17.42
C LEU A 85 5.26 9.03 -17.66
N SER A 86 4.83 8.92 -18.93
CA SER A 86 3.40 8.81 -19.27
C SER A 86 2.77 7.54 -18.69
N ALA A 87 3.44 6.40 -18.80
CA ALA A 87 2.96 5.14 -18.23
C ALA A 87 2.86 5.20 -16.69
N TYR A 88 3.81 5.87 -16.02
CA TYR A 88 3.79 6.06 -14.58
C TYR A 88 2.63 6.95 -14.15
N LYS A 89 2.42 8.09 -14.82
CA LYS A 89 1.29 8.98 -14.56
C LYS A 89 -0.06 8.27 -14.72
N LYS A 90 -0.21 7.44 -15.75
CA LYS A 90 -1.42 6.63 -15.97
C LYS A 90 -1.63 5.62 -14.84
N HIS A 91 -0.57 4.95 -14.41
CA HIS A 91 -0.61 4.00 -13.30
C HIS A 91 -1.05 4.70 -12.00
N VAL A 92 -0.42 5.83 -11.68
CA VAL A 92 -0.77 6.66 -10.53
C VAL A 92 -2.24 7.10 -10.55
N ALA A 93 -2.72 7.61 -11.68
CA ALA A 93 -4.12 8.04 -11.81
C ALA A 93 -5.10 6.87 -11.62
N THR A 94 -4.73 5.67 -12.08
CA THR A 94 -5.53 4.45 -11.89
C THR A 94 -5.56 4.03 -10.43
N GLN A 95 -4.43 4.08 -9.72
CA GLN A 95 -4.37 3.82 -8.28
C GLN A 95 -5.19 4.82 -7.47
N ASP A 96 -5.08 6.11 -7.79
CA ASP A 96 -5.84 7.16 -7.12
C ASP A 96 -7.37 6.99 -7.34
N ALA A 97 -7.80 6.62 -8.55
CA ALA A 97 -9.20 6.33 -8.85
C ALA A 97 -9.72 5.05 -8.16
N ALA A 98 -8.91 3.99 -8.11
CA ALA A 98 -9.24 2.77 -7.39
C ALA A 98 -9.36 3.05 -5.88
N ARG A 99 -8.46 3.88 -5.32
CA ARG A 99 -8.52 4.30 -3.92
C ARG A 99 -9.79 5.06 -3.60
N GLU A 100 -10.17 6.00 -4.45
CA GLU A 100 -11.40 6.79 -4.27
C GLU A 100 -12.64 5.88 -4.30
N THR A 101 -12.68 4.95 -5.26
CA THR A 101 -13.79 3.99 -5.38
C THR A 101 -13.91 3.10 -4.15
N GLU A 102 -12.78 2.59 -3.65
CA GLU A 102 -12.76 1.75 -2.45
C GLU A 102 -13.09 2.56 -1.19
N SER A 103 -12.63 3.82 -1.10
CA SER A 103 -12.97 4.71 0.01
C SER A 103 -14.48 4.94 0.08
N ALA A 104 -15.13 5.16 -1.06
CA ALA A 104 -16.59 5.29 -1.14
C ALA A 104 -17.34 3.99 -0.79
N ARG A 105 -16.75 2.81 -1.11
CA ARG A 105 -17.30 1.51 -0.67
C ARG A 105 -17.21 1.38 0.85
N MET A 106 -16.05 1.71 1.42
CA MET A 106 -15.80 1.64 2.86
C MET A 106 -16.67 2.63 3.64
N ASP A 107 -16.92 3.83 3.12
CA ASP A 107 -17.81 4.82 3.77
C ASP A 107 -19.20 4.24 4.05
N LYS A 108 -19.79 3.56 3.06
CA LYS A 108 -21.09 2.90 3.20
C LYS A 108 -21.07 1.74 4.20
N ALA A 109 -19.94 1.05 4.34
CA ALA A 109 -19.78 -0.01 5.33
C ALA A 109 -19.67 0.58 6.74
N VAL A 110 -18.91 1.67 6.89
CA VAL A 110 -18.66 2.36 8.16
C VAL A 110 -19.92 3.05 8.70
N GLU A 111 -20.80 3.57 7.84
CA GLU A 111 -22.08 4.16 8.24
C GLU A 111 -22.94 3.23 9.14
N LYS A 112 -22.83 1.92 8.93
CA LYS A 112 -23.62 0.91 9.66
C LYS A 112 -23.01 0.49 11.00
N LEU A 113 -21.80 0.96 11.30
CA LEU A 113 -21.06 0.58 12.51
C LEU A 113 -21.52 1.37 13.73
N SER A 114 -21.16 0.89 14.92
CA SER A 114 -21.32 1.66 16.16
C SER A 114 -20.51 2.97 16.13
N GLU A 115 -20.90 3.95 16.95
CA GLU A 115 -20.17 5.23 17.03
C GLU A 115 -18.69 5.03 17.40
N ALA A 116 -18.41 4.08 18.31
CA ALA A 116 -17.06 3.74 18.72
C ALA A 116 -16.24 3.17 17.55
N ALA A 117 -16.84 2.28 16.75
CA ALA A 117 -16.19 1.73 15.55
C ALA A 117 -15.98 2.78 14.46
N ARG A 118 -16.94 3.68 14.21
CA ARG A 118 -16.74 4.78 13.25
C ARG A 118 -15.62 5.73 13.67
N LYS A 119 -15.53 6.06 14.96
CA LYS A 119 -14.42 6.86 15.51
C LYS A 119 -13.08 6.16 15.30
N ALA A 120 -13.02 4.85 15.56
CA ALA A 120 -11.82 4.08 15.33
C ALA A 120 -11.42 4.04 13.85
N ASP A 121 -12.36 3.78 12.92
CA ASP A 121 -12.09 3.83 11.48
C ASP A 121 -11.55 5.21 11.04
N SER A 122 -12.17 6.30 11.50
CA SER A 122 -11.73 7.66 11.17
C SER A 122 -10.28 7.93 11.58
N VAL A 123 -9.87 7.49 12.77
CA VAL A 123 -8.48 7.65 13.23
C VAL A 123 -7.53 6.78 12.42
N ILE A 124 -7.89 5.52 12.12
CA ILE A 124 -7.08 4.62 11.28
C ILE A 124 -6.86 5.24 9.89
N ARG A 125 -7.90 5.76 9.25
CA ARG A 125 -7.79 6.48 7.98
C ARG A 125 -6.95 7.76 8.09
N GLY A 126 -7.04 8.45 9.21
CA GLY A 126 -6.17 9.60 9.53
C GLY A 126 -4.68 9.22 9.58
N ILE A 127 -4.35 8.04 10.10
CA ILE A 127 -2.96 7.53 10.11
C ILE A 127 -2.50 7.22 8.69
N TYR A 128 -3.30 6.51 7.88
CA TYR A 128 -2.94 6.15 6.50
C TYR A 128 -2.81 7.36 5.56
N SER A 129 -3.58 8.43 5.79
CA SER A 129 -3.52 9.66 4.99
C SER A 129 -2.38 10.59 5.42
N ASN A 130 -1.66 10.28 6.50
CA ASN A 130 -0.61 11.15 7.01
C ASN A 130 0.69 10.99 6.21
N GLN A 131 0.96 11.99 5.38
CA GLN A 131 2.13 12.05 4.51
C GLN A 131 3.47 12.21 5.24
N SER A 132 3.46 12.62 6.51
CA SER A 132 4.67 12.77 7.32
C SER A 132 5.14 11.47 7.97
N LEU A 133 4.28 10.44 7.99
CA LEU A 133 4.63 9.14 8.56
C LEU A 133 5.31 8.26 7.53
N THR A 134 6.25 7.47 8.01
CA THR A 134 6.85 6.36 7.28
C THR A 134 5.93 5.13 7.32
N ARG A 135 6.11 4.17 6.40
CA ARG A 135 5.35 2.89 6.44
C ARG A 135 5.52 2.17 7.76
N LYS A 136 6.74 2.19 8.32
CA LYS A 136 7.04 1.58 9.61
C LYS A 136 6.19 2.20 10.72
N GLU A 137 6.08 3.53 10.75
CA GLU A 137 5.29 4.24 11.75
C GLU A 137 3.78 4.05 11.56
N ILE A 138 3.29 4.06 10.30
CA ILE A 138 1.89 3.76 10.00
C ILE A 138 1.52 2.39 10.54
N ASN A 139 2.30 1.35 10.21
CA ASN A 139 2.06 -0.02 10.66
C ASN A 139 2.11 -0.12 12.20
N GLY A 140 3.08 0.53 12.84
CA GLY A 140 3.19 0.57 14.30
C GLY A 140 1.95 1.19 14.95
N ARG A 141 1.57 2.40 14.52
CA ARG A 141 0.43 3.14 15.09
C ARG A 141 -0.90 2.43 14.85
N VAL A 142 -1.11 1.87 13.66
CA VAL A 142 -2.33 1.09 13.37
C VAL A 142 -2.36 -0.17 14.24
N SER A 143 -1.25 -0.89 14.37
CA SER A 143 -1.18 -2.09 15.21
C SER A 143 -1.44 -1.80 16.68
N GLU A 144 -0.84 -0.74 17.23
CA GLU A 144 -1.08 -0.27 18.60
C GLU A 144 -2.55 0.06 18.81
N MET A 145 -3.12 0.86 17.91
CA MET A 145 -4.53 1.24 17.98
C MET A 145 -5.46 0.02 17.92
N MET A 146 -5.24 -0.91 16.99
CA MET A 146 -6.07 -2.11 16.86
C MET A 146 -5.98 -3.02 18.09
N ALA A 147 -4.83 -3.05 18.78
CA ALA A 147 -4.66 -3.83 20.00
C ALA A 147 -5.39 -3.23 21.20
N GLU A 148 -5.59 -1.91 21.23
CA GLU A 148 -6.30 -1.20 22.29
C GLU A 148 -7.82 -1.20 22.13
N LEU A 149 -8.34 -1.59 20.96
CA LEU A 149 -9.77 -1.59 20.71
C LEU A 149 -10.53 -2.61 21.56
N PRO A 150 -11.70 -2.24 22.12
CA PRO A 150 -12.62 -3.21 22.70
C PRO A 150 -12.97 -4.30 21.68
N ARG A 151 -13.05 -5.56 22.13
CA ARG A 151 -13.25 -6.72 21.24
C ARG A 151 -14.47 -6.61 20.33
N ASN A 152 -15.57 -6.00 20.81
CA ASN A 152 -16.76 -5.75 20.00
C ASN A 152 -16.48 -4.76 18.87
N VAL A 153 -15.77 -3.66 19.16
CA VAL A 153 -15.38 -2.64 18.16
C VAL A 153 -14.43 -3.23 17.12
N TYR A 154 -13.44 -4.01 17.58
CA TYR A 154 -12.53 -4.74 16.71
C TYR A 154 -13.26 -5.67 15.73
N ASN A 155 -14.22 -6.46 16.23
CA ASN A 155 -14.99 -7.39 15.42
C ASN A 155 -15.88 -6.65 14.40
N GLU A 156 -16.50 -5.54 14.80
CA GLU A 156 -17.30 -4.70 13.91
C GLU A 156 -16.46 -4.18 12.73
N LEU A 157 -15.28 -3.62 13.02
CA LEU A 157 -14.36 -3.12 11.98
C LEU A 157 -13.90 -4.23 11.04
N THR A 158 -13.48 -5.37 11.60
CA THR A 158 -12.94 -6.47 10.79
C THR A 158 -13.99 -7.17 9.93
N LEU A 159 -15.24 -7.24 10.38
CA LEU A 159 -16.33 -7.83 9.60
C LEU A 159 -16.91 -6.88 8.55
N ALA A 160 -16.91 -5.57 8.81
CA ALA A 160 -17.44 -4.60 7.85
C ALA A 160 -16.53 -4.38 6.63
N ILE A 161 -15.26 -4.77 6.73
CA ILE A 161 -14.25 -4.58 5.66
C ILE A 161 -14.18 -5.81 4.72
N GLN A 162 -14.72 -6.97 5.13
CA GLN A 162 -14.87 -8.18 4.30
C GLN A 162 -15.90 -7.98 3.19
#